data_AF-A0A0Q9W8H7-F1
#
_entry.id   AF-A0A0Q9W8H7-F1
#
_cell.length_a   1.000
_cell.length_b   1.000
_cell.length_c   1.000
_cell.angle_alpha   90.00
_cell.angle_beta   90.00
_cell.angle_gamma   90.00
#
_symmetry.space_group_name_H-M   'P 1'
#
loop_
_entity.id
_entity.type
_entity.pdbx_description
1 polymer ?
#
loop_
_entity_poly.entity_id
_entity_poly.type
_entity_poly.pdbx_seq_one_letter_code
_entity_poly.pdbx_strand_id
1 'polypeptide(L)'
;MNVKRILLLLLLAIVFEGKLAKIYEYPTNPPNPPNPPNPPISINPPKPANPPKPVNPTHPPKPVYPPKPANPTNPTNPPKPANPANSPKSPKAARTAEEVLTEMNNELTDKINKLIASKEGNIENNKEYEENLDALNKTIELAMILYPKKKLAYDTFKEYNNQRLELEDKINKRLEKLNNDSSSQSNECNKFYSKQKIALNSALKETNSKKEDILRENSVECPSNPVKDGACDDDDDDDDDDDDDDEYYDYMN
;
A
#
# COMPACT_ATOMS: atom_id res chain seq x y z
N MET A 1 -49.54 21.75 -5.39
CA MET A 1 -48.13 21.88 -5.86
C MET A 1 -48.03 23.20 -6.62
N ASN A 2 -47.23 24.15 -6.13
CA ASN A 2 -47.27 25.54 -6.61
C ASN A 2 -46.65 25.63 -8.02
N VAL A 3 -47.38 26.20 -8.98
CA VAL A 3 -46.94 26.34 -10.39
C VAL A 3 -45.58 27.03 -10.50
N LYS A 4 -45.25 27.93 -9.56
CA LYS A 4 -43.94 28.57 -9.45
C LYS A 4 -42.80 27.61 -9.08
N ARG A 5 -43.08 26.56 -8.30
CA ARG A 5 -42.09 25.51 -7.97
C ARG A 5 -41.84 24.58 -9.15
N ILE A 6 -42.86 24.28 -9.96
CA ILE A 6 -42.71 23.46 -11.17
C ILE A 6 -41.88 24.22 -12.21
N LEU A 7 -42.14 25.52 -12.38
CA LEU A 7 -41.37 26.37 -13.30
C LEU A 7 -39.91 26.54 -12.86
N LEU A 8 -39.66 26.68 -11.55
CA LEU A 8 -38.29 26.75 -11.02
C LEU A 8 -37.52 25.44 -11.23
N LEU A 9 -38.16 24.29 -11.02
CA LEU A 9 -37.54 22.98 -11.24
C LEU A 9 -37.26 22.71 -12.73
N LEU A 10 -38.16 23.13 -13.63
CA LEU A 10 -37.95 23.04 -15.08
C LEU A 10 -36.80 23.94 -15.54
N LEU A 11 -36.68 25.16 -15.01
CA LEU A 11 -35.56 26.05 -15.35
C LEU A 11 -34.21 25.54 -14.85
N LEU A 12 -34.16 24.88 -13.68
CA LEU A 12 -32.94 24.26 -13.18
C LEU A 12 -32.53 23.01 -13.98
N ALA A 13 -33.48 22.23 -14.50
CA ALA A 13 -33.20 21.09 -15.36
C ALA A 13 -32.59 21.51 -16.72
N ILE A 14 -33.09 22.59 -17.33
CA ILE A 14 -32.58 23.10 -18.61
C ILE A 14 -31.14 23.64 -18.49
N VAL A 15 -30.76 24.19 -17.33
CA VAL A 15 -29.38 24.65 -17.10
C VAL A 15 -28.40 23.48 -16.88
N PHE A 16 -28.89 22.31 -16.46
CA PHE A 16 -28.04 21.13 -16.22
C PHE A 16 -27.74 20.32 -17.48
N GLU A 17 -28.62 20.32 -18.48
CA GLU A 17 -28.42 19.52 -19.71
C GLU A 17 -27.59 20.23 -20.80
N GLY A 18 -27.35 21.53 -20.68
CA GLY A 18 -26.58 22.31 -21.67
C GLY A 18 -25.06 22.23 -21.56
N LYS A 19 -24.49 21.47 -20.62
CA LYS A 19 -23.04 21.46 -20.33
C LYS A 19 -22.38 20.07 -20.31
N LEU A 20 -23.00 19.07 -20.95
CA LEU A 20 -22.39 17.73 -21.10
C LEU A 20 -22.10 17.33 -22.56
N ALA A 21 -22.42 18.17 -23.54
CA ALA A 21 -22.15 17.91 -24.96
C ALA A 21 -21.07 18.84 -25.51
N LYS A 22 -19.85 18.77 -24.95
CA LYS A 22 -18.64 19.23 -25.65
C LYS A 22 -17.49 18.26 -25.33
N ILE A 23 -17.02 17.60 -26.39
CA ILE A 23 -15.72 16.94 -26.59
C ILE A 23 -15.37 15.75 -25.68
N TYR A 24 -15.96 14.57 -25.98
CA TYR A 24 -15.21 13.31 -25.97
C TYR A 24 -14.51 13.16 -27.33
N GLU A 25 -13.50 14.00 -27.60
CA GLU A 25 -12.44 13.58 -28.50
C GLU A 25 -11.55 12.63 -27.70
N TYR A 26 -11.49 11.37 -28.11
CA TYR A 26 -10.46 10.47 -27.60
C TYR A 26 -9.11 11.11 -27.95
N PRO A 27 -8.22 11.37 -26.97
CA PRO A 27 -6.88 11.82 -27.29
C PRO A 27 -6.23 10.75 -28.16
N THR A 28 -5.91 11.10 -29.40
CA THR A 28 -4.97 10.31 -30.19
C THR A 28 -3.69 10.21 -29.38
N ASN A 29 -3.15 9.00 -29.24
CA ASN A 29 -1.89 8.78 -28.53
C ASN A 29 -0.87 9.84 -28.98
N PRO A 30 -0.19 10.51 -28.03
CA PRO A 30 0.87 11.44 -28.39
C PRO A 30 1.89 10.70 -29.27
N PRO A 31 2.45 11.36 -30.30
CA PRO A 31 3.53 10.77 -31.07
C PRO A 31 4.63 10.33 -30.11
N ASN A 32 5.20 9.15 -30.36
CA ASN A 32 6.30 8.63 -29.56
C ASN A 32 7.36 9.72 -29.39
N PRO A 33 7.86 9.95 -28.15
CA PRO A 33 8.93 10.91 -27.95
C PRO A 33 10.13 10.52 -28.82
N PRO A 34 10.85 11.50 -29.39
CA PRO A 34 12.09 11.21 -30.09
C PRO A 34 13.03 10.45 -29.16
N ASN A 35 13.73 9.45 -29.71
CA ASN A 35 14.72 8.70 -28.95
C ASN A 35 15.69 9.67 -28.26
N PRO A 36 16.01 9.46 -26.97
CA PRO A 36 16.94 10.31 -26.28
C PRO A 36 18.30 10.28 -27.00
N PRO A 37 19.02 11.41 -27.05
CA PRO A 37 20.38 11.43 -27.56
C PRO A 37 21.23 10.42 -26.78
N ASN A 38 22.14 9.74 -27.49
CA ASN A 38 23.10 8.83 -26.87
C ASN A 38 23.79 9.53 -25.69
N PRO A 39 23.93 8.86 -24.54
CA PRO A 39 24.57 9.45 -23.39
C PRO A 39 26.02 9.86 -23.73
N PRO A 40 26.51 10.98 -23.18
CA PRO A 40 27.91 11.35 -23.34
C PRO A 40 28.81 10.21 -22.85
N ILE A 41 29.89 9.96 -23.60
CA ILE A 41 30.90 8.94 -23.27
C ILE A 41 31.37 9.20 -21.84
N SER A 42 31.23 8.18 -20.99
CA SER A 42 31.57 8.26 -19.57
C SER A 42 33.04 8.59 -19.39
N ILE A 43 33.33 9.83 -19.02
CA ILE A 43 34.64 10.26 -18.53
C ILE A 43 34.81 9.71 -17.11
N ASN A 44 35.85 8.91 -16.89
CA ASN A 44 36.16 8.37 -15.57
C ASN A 44 36.29 9.52 -14.55
N PRO A 45 35.62 9.45 -13.40
CA PRO A 45 35.74 10.47 -12.39
C PRO A 45 37.18 10.51 -11.83
N PRO A 46 37.67 11.69 -11.45
CA PRO A 46 38.95 11.81 -10.77
C PRO A 46 38.95 10.99 -9.49
N LYS A 47 40.09 10.34 -9.21
CA LYS A 47 40.30 9.51 -8.03
C LYS A 47 39.97 10.32 -6.75
N PRO A 48 39.12 9.80 -5.83
CA PRO A 48 38.80 10.49 -4.59
C PRO A 48 40.06 10.77 -3.76
N ALA A 49 40.10 11.95 -3.14
CA ALA A 49 41.10 12.26 -2.13
C ALA A 49 40.92 11.34 -0.91
N ASN A 50 42.02 10.95 -0.28
CA ASN A 50 41.98 10.15 0.94
C ASN A 50 41.26 10.92 2.06
N PRO A 51 40.37 10.26 2.82
CA PRO A 51 39.67 10.91 3.92
C PRO A 51 40.65 11.30 5.04
N PRO A 52 40.36 12.39 5.77
CA PRO A 52 41.12 12.76 6.97
C PRO A 52 41.02 11.66 8.03
N LYS A 53 42.08 11.53 8.83
CA LYS A 53 42.13 10.56 9.93
C LYS A 53 41.02 10.85 10.96
N PRO A 54 40.35 9.82 11.53
CA PRO A 54 39.33 10.02 12.54
C PRO A 54 39.90 10.70 13.78
N VAL A 55 39.14 11.62 14.36
CA VAL A 55 39.42 12.19 15.68
C VAL A 55 38.87 11.24 16.73
N ASN A 56 39.64 10.97 17.79
CA ASN A 56 39.20 10.09 18.88
C ASN A 56 37.94 10.64 19.57
N PRO A 57 36.90 9.81 19.80
CA PRO A 57 35.70 10.25 20.49
C PRO A 57 35.98 10.55 21.97
N THR A 58 35.44 11.66 22.45
CA THR A 58 35.40 12.01 23.86
C THR A 58 34.38 11.14 24.59
N HIS A 59 34.69 10.75 25.84
CA HIS A 59 33.81 9.90 26.64
C HIS A 59 32.49 10.61 26.98
N PRO A 60 31.35 9.90 26.92
CA PRO A 60 30.07 10.47 27.30
C PRO A 60 30.00 10.72 28.81
N PRO A 61 29.26 11.75 29.25
CA PRO A 61 28.99 11.99 30.66
C PRO A 61 28.19 10.82 31.26
N LYS A 62 28.43 10.55 32.56
CA LYS A 62 27.75 9.47 33.28
C LYS A 62 26.23 9.74 33.36
N PRO A 63 25.38 8.72 33.23
CA PRO A 63 23.93 8.88 33.34
C PRO A 63 23.53 9.33 34.75
N VAL A 64 22.61 10.30 34.81
CA VAL A 64 21.94 10.69 36.06
C VAL A 64 20.69 9.83 36.21
N TYR A 65 20.57 9.12 37.33
CA TYR A 65 19.39 8.30 37.60
C TYR A 65 18.16 9.18 37.90
N PRO A 66 16.98 8.85 37.35
CA PRO A 66 15.75 9.56 37.68
C PRO A 66 15.29 9.27 39.12
N PRO A 67 14.60 10.21 39.77
CA PRO A 67 14.03 10.00 41.10
C PRO A 67 12.93 8.92 41.06
N LYS A 68 12.84 8.16 42.16
CA LYS A 68 11.86 7.07 42.33
C LYS A 68 10.42 7.60 42.27
N PRO A 69 9.49 6.94 41.54
CA PRO A 69 8.10 7.35 41.48
C PRO A 69 7.42 7.26 42.86
N ALA A 70 6.52 8.20 43.14
CA ALA A 70 5.66 8.14 44.32
C ALA A 70 4.62 7.00 44.17
N ASN A 71 4.30 6.34 45.29
CA ASN A 71 3.29 5.29 45.32
C ASN A 71 1.89 5.85 44.98
N PRO A 72 1.07 5.12 44.21
CA PRO A 72 -0.29 5.56 43.89
C PRO A 72 -1.19 5.53 45.12
N THR A 73 -2.06 6.53 45.23
CA THR A 73 -3.14 6.58 46.22
C THR A 73 -4.29 5.66 45.81
N ASN A 74 -4.91 5.01 46.81
CA ASN A 74 -6.02 4.08 46.60
C ASN A 74 -7.25 4.78 45.99
N PRO A 75 -7.97 4.15 45.06
CA PRO A 75 -9.17 4.73 44.45
C PRO A 75 -10.31 4.82 45.47
N THR A 76 -11.05 5.93 45.43
CA THR A 76 -12.27 6.15 46.21
C THR A 76 -13.45 5.44 45.54
N ASN A 77 -14.31 4.79 46.34
CA ASN A 77 -15.48 4.08 45.84
C ASN A 77 -16.44 5.01 45.07
N PRO A 78 -17.06 4.52 43.97
CA PRO A 78 -18.01 5.31 43.20
C PRO A 78 -19.31 5.56 43.99
N PRO A 79 -19.96 6.71 43.81
CA PRO A 79 -21.25 6.99 44.43
C PRO A 79 -22.36 6.11 43.85
N LYS A 80 -23.31 5.76 44.73
CA LYS A 80 -24.48 4.92 44.46
C LYS A 80 -25.34 5.50 43.31
N PRO A 81 -25.83 4.68 42.36
CA PRO A 81 -26.66 5.18 41.26
C PRO A 81 -28.01 5.68 41.76
N ALA A 82 -28.44 6.84 41.26
CA ALA A 82 -29.78 7.36 41.44
C ALA A 82 -30.77 6.63 40.51
N ASN A 83 -31.99 6.36 41.00
CA ASN A 83 -33.06 5.69 40.25
C ASN A 83 -33.45 6.48 38.99
N PRO A 84 -33.87 5.79 37.91
CA PRO A 84 -34.28 6.44 36.68
C PRO A 84 -35.67 7.09 36.85
N ALA A 85 -35.72 8.40 36.67
CA ALA A 85 -36.98 9.12 36.50
C ALA A 85 -37.56 8.76 35.13
N ASN A 86 -38.67 8.00 35.14
CA ASN A 86 -39.54 7.84 33.98
C ASN A 86 -40.16 9.21 33.64
N SER A 87 -39.68 9.82 32.55
CA SER A 87 -40.39 10.90 31.87
C SER A 87 -40.65 10.48 30.42
N PRO A 88 -41.88 10.69 29.91
CA PRO A 88 -42.29 10.21 28.60
C PRO A 88 -41.55 10.95 27.48
N LYS A 89 -40.97 10.19 26.55
CA LYS A 89 -40.35 10.71 25.32
C LYS A 89 -41.40 11.53 24.55
N SER A 90 -41.20 12.84 24.57
CA SER A 90 -41.83 13.81 23.66
C SER A 90 -41.53 13.44 22.20
N PRO A 91 -42.41 13.76 21.22
CA PRO A 91 -42.23 13.38 19.83
C PRO A 91 -40.95 13.99 19.26
N LYS A 92 -40.14 13.17 18.60
CA LYS A 92 -38.93 13.56 17.87
C LYS A 92 -39.29 14.68 16.88
N ALA A 93 -38.92 15.92 17.22
CA ALA A 93 -39.02 17.06 16.31
C ALA A 93 -38.36 16.70 14.98
N ALA A 94 -39.01 17.06 13.87
CA ALA A 94 -38.46 16.83 12.53
C ALA A 94 -37.10 17.53 12.41
N ARG A 95 -36.02 16.75 12.31
CA ARG A 95 -34.66 17.27 12.12
C ARG A 95 -34.58 18.02 10.81
N THR A 96 -33.93 19.18 10.81
CA THR A 96 -33.72 19.95 9.58
C THR A 96 -32.64 19.28 8.71
N ALA A 97 -32.68 19.49 7.39
CA ALA A 97 -31.66 18.96 6.48
C ALA A 97 -30.26 19.52 6.79
N GLU A 98 -30.20 20.75 7.30
CA GLU A 98 -28.96 21.43 7.71
C GLU A 98 -28.32 20.79 8.94
N GLU A 99 -29.13 20.42 9.94
CA GLU A 99 -28.65 19.66 11.11
C GLU A 99 -28.06 18.30 10.72
N VAL A 100 -28.70 17.60 9.77
CA VAL A 100 -28.23 16.30 9.28
C VAL A 100 -26.91 16.46 8.52
N LEU A 101 -26.81 17.46 7.64
CA LEU A 101 -25.57 17.72 6.90
C LEU A 101 -24.41 18.10 7.84
N THR A 102 -24.69 18.91 8.85
CA THR A 102 -23.70 19.31 9.86
C THR A 102 -23.18 18.10 10.63
N GLU A 103 -24.07 17.22 11.10
CA GLU A 103 -23.68 15.98 11.80
C GLU A 103 -22.81 15.08 10.91
N MET A 104 -23.23 14.83 9.67
CA MET A 104 -22.46 14.00 8.73
C MET A 104 -21.08 14.60 8.43
N ASN A 105 -20.98 15.92 8.27
CA ASN A 105 -19.70 16.60 8.03
C ASN A 105 -18.76 16.49 9.24
N ASN A 106 -19.29 16.63 10.45
CA ASN A 106 -18.51 16.50 11.68
C ASN A 106 -18.00 15.06 11.84
N GLU A 107 -18.88 14.06 11.69
CA GLU A 107 -18.49 12.65 11.74
C GLU A 107 -17.42 12.30 10.69
N LEU A 108 -17.56 12.83 9.47
CA LEU A 108 -16.56 12.61 8.42
C LEU A 108 -15.21 13.27 8.77
N THR A 109 -15.24 14.48 9.35
CA THR A 109 -14.03 15.17 9.77
C THR A 109 -13.32 14.39 10.88
N ASP A 110 -14.06 13.82 11.84
CA ASP A 110 -13.51 12.95 12.88
C ASP A 110 -12.88 11.68 12.29
N LYS A 111 -13.52 11.06 11.28
CA LYS A 111 -12.96 9.91 10.57
C LYS A 111 -11.68 10.26 9.83
N ILE A 112 -11.61 11.42 9.19
CA ILE A 112 -10.40 11.92 8.52
C ILE A 112 -9.28 12.12 9.52
N ASN A 113 -9.54 12.84 10.62
CA ASN A 113 -8.54 13.10 11.66
C ASN A 113 -8.00 11.81 12.29
N LYS A 114 -8.89 10.83 12.57
CA LYS A 114 -8.49 9.52 13.08
C LYS A 114 -7.60 8.76 12.09
N LEU A 115 -7.94 8.80 10.80
CA LEU A 115 -7.17 8.14 9.75
C LEU A 115 -5.78 8.78 9.57
N ILE A 116 -5.69 10.11 9.61
CA ILE A 116 -4.41 10.83 9.55
C ILE A 116 -3.53 10.52 10.78
N ALA A 117 -4.16 10.42 11.96
CA ALA A 117 -3.45 10.18 13.21
C ALA A 117 -2.89 8.76 13.34
N SER A 118 -3.44 7.78 12.62
CA SER A 118 -3.02 6.37 12.76
C SER A 118 -1.57 6.14 12.34
N LYS A 119 -1.10 6.85 11.30
CA LYS A 119 0.29 6.78 10.79
C LYS A 119 0.79 5.33 10.60
N GLU A 120 -0.09 4.44 10.16
CA GLU A 120 0.20 3.01 10.05
C GLU A 120 1.21 2.70 8.95
N GLY A 121 2.06 1.67 9.15
CA GLY A 121 2.99 1.16 8.14
C GLY A 121 4.21 2.06 7.86
N ASN A 122 4.84 1.85 6.69
CA ASN A 122 6.10 2.45 6.28
C ASN A 122 5.89 3.77 5.52
N ILE A 123 5.53 4.83 6.27
CA ILE A 123 5.19 6.14 5.69
C ILE A 123 6.39 7.09 5.52
N GLU A 124 7.54 6.77 6.14
CA GLU A 124 8.70 7.65 6.14
C GLU A 124 9.37 7.72 4.75
N ASN A 125 9.56 8.94 4.23
CA ASN A 125 10.13 9.19 2.90
C ASN A 125 9.30 8.60 1.75
N ASN A 126 8.00 8.38 1.95
CA ASN A 126 7.10 7.93 0.90
C ASN A 126 6.38 9.13 0.27
N LYS A 127 6.90 9.60 -0.86
CA LYS A 127 6.37 10.79 -1.56
C LYS A 127 4.90 10.63 -1.98
N GLU A 128 4.48 9.46 -2.44
CA GLU A 128 3.08 9.21 -2.83
C GLU A 128 2.15 9.30 -1.62
N TYR A 129 2.58 8.79 -0.46
CA TYR A 129 1.83 8.93 0.78
C TYR A 129 1.72 10.39 1.22
N GLU A 130 2.82 11.14 1.18
CA GLU A 130 2.84 12.57 1.53
C GLU A 130 1.87 13.38 0.66
N GLU A 131 1.87 13.15 -0.66
CA GLU A 131 0.97 13.82 -1.61
C GLU A 131 -0.51 13.48 -1.37
N ASN A 132 -0.82 12.19 -1.17
CA ASN A 132 -2.17 11.74 -0.83
C ASN A 132 -2.65 12.31 0.52
N LEU A 133 -1.76 12.35 1.52
CA LEU A 133 -2.05 12.86 2.84
C LEU A 133 -2.29 14.39 2.81
N ASP A 134 -1.47 15.13 2.08
CA ASP A 134 -1.65 16.57 1.88
C ASP A 134 -2.99 16.88 1.16
N ALA A 135 -3.34 16.11 0.12
CA ALA A 135 -4.62 16.23 -0.56
C ALA A 135 -5.81 15.99 0.38
N LEU A 136 -5.72 14.99 1.27
CA LEU A 136 -6.76 14.72 2.27
C LEU A 136 -6.85 15.85 3.31
N ASN A 137 -5.72 16.31 3.85
CA ASN A 137 -5.66 17.37 4.85
C ASN A 137 -6.32 18.67 4.37
N LYS A 138 -6.06 19.06 3.11
CA LYS A 138 -6.68 20.24 2.49
C LYS A 138 -8.21 20.19 2.47
N THR A 139 -8.81 19.01 2.58
CA THR A 139 -10.28 18.88 2.58
C THR A 139 -10.95 19.20 3.91
N ILE A 140 -10.20 19.17 5.02
CA ILE A 140 -10.74 19.40 6.37
C ILE A 140 -11.37 20.80 6.47
N GLU A 141 -10.66 21.79 5.93
CA GLU A 141 -11.05 23.22 5.91
C GLU A 141 -12.18 23.54 4.91
N LEU A 142 -12.65 22.57 4.13
CA LEU A 142 -13.75 22.81 3.20
C LEU A 142 -15.07 23.05 3.94
N ALA A 143 -15.82 24.04 3.45
CA ALA A 143 -17.16 24.34 3.93
C ALA A 143 -18.09 23.11 3.87
N MET A 144 -19.05 23.03 4.78
CA MET A 144 -19.97 21.88 4.92
C MET A 144 -20.74 21.56 3.62
N ILE A 145 -21.05 22.58 2.81
CA ILE A 145 -21.73 22.42 1.53
C ILE A 145 -20.89 21.60 0.51
N LEU A 146 -19.58 21.51 0.72
CA LEU A 146 -18.64 20.71 -0.06
C LEU A 146 -18.44 19.30 0.52
N TYR A 147 -19.37 18.83 1.36
CA TYR A 147 -19.39 17.47 1.90
C TYR A 147 -19.10 16.38 0.86
N PRO A 148 -19.70 16.38 -0.35
CA PRO A 148 -19.40 15.35 -1.36
C PRO A 148 -17.92 15.31 -1.76
N LYS A 149 -17.26 16.46 -1.85
CA LYS A 149 -15.83 16.57 -2.18
C LYS A 149 -14.96 16.04 -1.06
N LYS A 150 -15.29 16.37 0.20
CA LYS A 150 -14.61 15.85 1.39
C LYS A 150 -14.77 14.32 1.48
N LYS A 151 -15.97 13.81 1.21
CA LYS A 151 -16.27 12.37 1.23
C LYS A 151 -15.48 11.61 0.16
N LEU A 152 -15.43 12.16 -1.05
CA LEU A 152 -14.64 11.59 -2.14
C LEU A 152 -13.16 11.50 -1.78
N ALA A 153 -12.57 12.58 -1.25
CA ALA A 153 -11.16 12.56 -0.84
C ALA A 153 -10.87 11.55 0.27
N TYR A 154 -11.77 11.43 1.26
CA TYR A 154 -11.67 10.41 2.30
C TYR A 154 -11.69 8.99 1.72
N ASP A 155 -12.63 8.69 0.81
CA ASP A 155 -12.74 7.35 0.21
C ASP A 155 -11.52 7.03 -0.65
N THR A 156 -11.05 7.98 -1.46
CA THR A 156 -9.85 7.83 -2.29
C THR A 156 -8.61 7.57 -1.44
N PHE A 157 -8.37 8.37 -0.39
CA PHE A 157 -7.22 8.16 0.49
C PHE A 157 -7.32 6.83 1.23
N LYS A 158 -8.52 6.47 1.72
CA LYS A 158 -8.74 5.21 2.43
C LYS A 158 -8.40 4.00 1.55
N GLU A 159 -8.86 4.00 0.30
CA GLU A 159 -8.58 2.94 -0.66
C GLU A 159 -7.08 2.85 -0.96
N TYR A 160 -6.45 3.98 -1.31
CA TYR A 160 -5.02 4.08 -1.50
C TYR A 160 -4.22 3.51 -0.31
N ASN A 161 -4.59 3.91 0.91
CA ASN A 161 -3.88 3.52 2.13
C ASN A 161 -4.06 2.03 2.44
N ASN A 162 -5.25 1.47 2.18
CA ASN A 162 -5.49 0.03 2.34
C ASN A 162 -4.60 -0.79 1.39
N GLN A 163 -4.54 -0.41 0.11
CA GLN A 163 -3.68 -1.08 -0.88
C GLN A 163 -2.21 -1.01 -0.48
N ARG A 164 -1.75 0.16 0.00
CA ARG A 164 -0.39 0.34 0.50
C ARG A 164 -0.06 -0.63 1.64
N LEU A 165 -0.93 -0.69 2.66
CA LEU A 165 -0.75 -1.56 3.81
C LEU A 165 -0.77 -3.05 3.42
N GLU A 166 -1.62 -3.44 2.47
CA GLU A 166 -1.66 -4.82 1.96
C GLU A 166 -0.36 -5.20 1.24
N LEU A 167 0.19 -4.31 0.42
CA LEU A 167 1.47 -4.53 -0.25
C LEU A 167 2.63 -4.62 0.76
N GLU A 168 2.63 -3.77 1.78
CA GLU A 168 3.64 -3.83 2.85
C GLU A 168 3.56 -5.15 3.64
N ASP A 169 2.36 -5.62 3.97
CA ASP A 169 2.15 -6.92 4.60
C ASP A 169 2.69 -8.08 3.73
N LYS A 170 2.40 -8.07 2.42
CA LYS A 170 2.94 -9.08 1.49
C LYS A 170 4.46 -9.04 1.40
N ILE A 171 5.06 -7.85 1.34
CA ILE A 171 6.51 -7.66 1.33
C ILE A 171 7.12 -8.21 2.63
N ASN A 172 6.56 -7.89 3.78
CA ASN A 172 7.04 -8.35 5.08
C ASN A 172 6.95 -9.88 5.20
N LYS A 173 5.84 -10.49 4.77
CA LYS A 173 5.69 -11.95 4.72
C LYS A 173 6.75 -12.62 3.86
N ARG A 174 7.07 -12.03 2.69
CA ARG A 174 8.16 -12.55 1.85
C ARG A 174 9.52 -12.42 2.54
N LEU A 175 9.81 -11.28 3.16
CA LEU A 175 11.04 -11.06 3.93
C LEU A 175 11.19 -12.07 5.08
N GLU A 176 10.10 -12.35 5.81
CA GLU A 176 10.06 -13.37 6.88
C GLU A 176 10.42 -14.75 6.34
N LYS A 177 9.81 -15.17 5.22
CA LYS A 177 10.15 -16.44 4.56
C LYS A 177 11.64 -16.51 4.21
N LEU A 178 12.17 -15.46 3.58
CA LEU A 178 13.59 -15.38 3.19
C LEU A 178 14.55 -15.39 4.39
N ASN A 179 14.12 -14.95 5.57
CA ASN A 179 14.93 -15.01 6.78
C ASN A 179 14.93 -16.41 7.41
N ASN A 180 13.81 -17.12 7.32
CA ASN A 180 13.66 -18.46 7.88
C ASN A 180 14.34 -19.54 7.02
N ASP A 181 14.45 -19.35 5.70
CA ASP A 181 15.08 -20.30 4.76
C ASP A 181 16.63 -20.36 4.87
N SER A 182 17.23 -19.88 5.96
CA SER A 182 18.69 -19.76 6.16
C SER A 182 19.42 -21.10 6.41
N SER A 183 18.77 -22.26 6.21
CA SER A 183 19.34 -23.59 6.46
C SER A 183 19.41 -24.42 5.17
N SER A 184 20.63 -24.69 4.69
CA SER A 184 21.01 -25.63 3.60
C SER A 184 21.05 -25.13 2.15
N GLN A 185 21.02 -23.82 1.90
CA GLN A 185 21.09 -23.31 0.53
C GLN A 185 22.52 -23.02 0.04
N SER A 186 22.76 -23.22 -1.27
CA SER A 186 24.05 -22.96 -1.93
C SER A 186 24.48 -21.49 -1.80
N ASN A 187 25.78 -21.22 -1.97
CA ASN A 187 26.31 -19.85 -1.95
C ASN A 187 25.63 -18.95 -3.00
N GLU A 188 25.26 -19.51 -4.15
CA GLU A 188 24.52 -18.85 -5.22
C GLU A 188 23.12 -18.44 -4.77
N CYS A 189 22.37 -19.35 -4.11
CA CYS A 189 21.05 -19.04 -3.59
C CYS A 189 21.11 -18.01 -2.45
N ASN A 190 22.10 -18.11 -1.56
CA ASN A 190 22.32 -17.11 -0.51
C ASN A 190 22.54 -15.72 -1.11
N LYS A 191 23.33 -15.61 -2.18
CA LYS A 191 23.55 -14.35 -2.91
C LYS A 191 22.28 -13.86 -3.61
N PHE A 192 21.51 -14.77 -4.20
CA PHE A 192 20.25 -14.47 -4.87
C PHE A 192 19.21 -13.89 -3.89
N TYR A 193 18.96 -14.58 -2.77
CA TYR A 193 18.01 -14.13 -1.76
C TYR A 193 18.48 -12.88 -1.02
N SER A 194 19.80 -12.68 -0.85
CA SER A 194 20.33 -11.42 -0.32
C SER A 194 19.95 -10.22 -1.18
N LYS A 195 19.99 -10.36 -2.51
CA LYS A 195 19.53 -9.30 -3.42
C LYS A 195 18.02 -9.07 -3.29
N GLN A 196 17.23 -10.12 -3.17
CA GLN A 196 15.78 -10.00 -2.96
C GLN A 196 15.47 -9.23 -1.68
N LYS A 197 16.14 -9.57 -0.56
CA LYS A 197 15.95 -8.87 0.72
C LYS A 197 16.24 -7.39 0.60
N ILE A 198 17.32 -7.01 -0.10
CA ILE A 198 17.66 -5.59 -0.31
C ILE A 198 16.56 -4.89 -1.10
N ALA A 199 16.13 -5.46 -2.22
CA ALA A 199 15.08 -4.88 -3.07
C ALA A 199 13.75 -4.72 -2.32
N LEU A 200 13.32 -5.76 -1.59
CA LEU A 200 12.08 -5.75 -0.81
C LEU A 200 12.11 -4.72 0.33
N ASN A 201 13.22 -4.58 1.05
CA ASN A 201 13.36 -3.54 2.08
C ASN A 201 13.30 -2.12 1.49
N SER A 202 13.89 -1.91 0.31
CA SER A 202 13.77 -0.64 -0.40
C SER A 202 12.34 -0.37 -0.87
N ALA A 203 11.62 -1.39 -1.32
CA ALA A 203 10.24 -1.28 -1.81
C ALA A 203 9.26 -0.74 -0.76
N LEU A 204 9.49 -1.00 0.54
CA LEU A 204 8.64 -0.49 1.63
C LEU A 204 8.50 1.04 1.63
N LYS A 205 9.43 1.78 1.00
CA LYS A 205 9.39 3.26 0.91
C LYS A 205 8.88 3.79 -0.44
N GLU A 206 8.65 2.92 -1.41
CA GLU A 206 8.26 3.31 -2.78
C GLU A 206 6.74 3.51 -2.94
N THR A 207 6.29 3.86 -4.15
CA THR A 207 4.86 3.95 -4.49
C THR A 207 4.19 2.57 -4.48
N ASN A 208 2.86 2.50 -4.41
CA ASN A 208 2.09 1.26 -4.49
C ASN A 208 2.41 0.46 -5.76
N SER A 209 2.46 1.14 -6.91
CA SER A 209 2.83 0.50 -8.19
C SER A 209 4.23 -0.11 -8.15
N LYS A 210 5.23 0.61 -7.62
CA LYS A 210 6.58 0.07 -7.50
C LYS A 210 6.71 -1.03 -6.46
N LYS A 211 5.97 -0.95 -5.34
CA LYS A 211 5.87 -2.03 -4.34
C LYS A 211 5.40 -3.32 -5.00
N GLU A 212 4.34 -3.24 -5.80
CA GLU A 212 3.79 -4.37 -6.53
C GLU A 212 4.79 -4.97 -7.53
N ASP A 213 5.44 -4.12 -8.33
CA ASP A 213 6.44 -4.56 -9.31
C ASP A 213 7.64 -5.24 -8.65
N ILE A 214 8.22 -4.61 -7.62
CA ILE A 214 9.38 -5.16 -6.90
C ILE A 214 8.99 -6.44 -6.16
N LEU A 215 7.81 -6.49 -5.54
CA LEU A 215 7.31 -7.70 -4.89
C LEU A 215 7.19 -8.85 -5.91
N ARG A 216 6.59 -8.60 -7.07
CA ARG A 216 6.43 -9.60 -8.14
C ARG A 216 7.79 -10.14 -8.60
N GLU A 217 8.75 -9.27 -8.88
CA GLU A 217 10.09 -9.63 -9.33
C GLU A 217 10.89 -10.41 -8.27
N ASN A 218 10.61 -10.18 -6.99
CA ASN A 218 11.34 -10.77 -5.86
C ASN A 218 10.52 -11.84 -5.11
N SER A 219 9.47 -12.37 -5.73
CA SER A 219 8.68 -13.50 -5.22
C SER A 219 9.11 -14.84 -5.80
N VAL A 220 10.11 -14.86 -6.69
CA VAL A 220 10.63 -16.09 -7.30
C VAL A 220 11.58 -16.84 -6.37
N GLU A 221 11.56 -18.16 -6.45
CA GLU A 221 12.53 -19.00 -5.74
C GLU A 221 13.89 -19.03 -6.43
N CYS A 222 14.92 -19.40 -5.68
CA CYS A 222 16.24 -19.59 -6.26
C CYS A 222 16.16 -20.68 -7.34
N PRO A 223 16.64 -20.42 -8.57
CA PRO A 223 16.71 -21.45 -9.58
C PRO A 223 17.58 -22.59 -9.04
N SER A 224 16.99 -23.78 -8.92
CA SER A 224 17.76 -25.01 -8.72
C SER A 224 18.79 -25.08 -9.84
N ASN A 225 20.02 -25.53 -9.55
CA ASN A 225 20.99 -25.81 -10.61
C ASN A 225 20.26 -26.52 -11.75
N PRO A 226 20.41 -26.10 -13.02
CA PRO A 226 19.91 -26.93 -14.11
C PRO A 226 20.48 -28.30 -13.83
N VAL A 227 19.59 -29.28 -13.62
CA VAL A 227 19.97 -30.68 -13.71
C VAL A 227 20.75 -30.71 -15.01
N LYS A 228 22.03 -31.11 -14.95
CA LYS A 228 22.74 -31.42 -16.17
C LYS A 228 21.92 -32.57 -16.72
N ASP A 229 21.02 -32.24 -17.64
CA ASP A 229 20.27 -33.22 -18.41
C ASP A 229 21.32 -34.21 -18.87
N GLY A 230 21.10 -35.46 -18.47
CA GLY A 230 22.12 -36.49 -18.43
C GLY A 230 22.93 -36.47 -19.72
N ALA A 231 24.24 -36.63 -19.55
CA ALA A 231 24.94 -37.43 -20.52
C ALA A 231 24.09 -38.69 -20.70
N CYS A 232 23.48 -38.83 -21.87
CA CYS A 232 23.24 -40.13 -22.44
C CYS A 232 24.64 -40.71 -22.58
N ASP A 233 25.13 -41.35 -21.53
CA ASP A 233 26.15 -42.37 -21.67
C ASP A 233 25.42 -43.51 -22.37
N ASP A 234 25.33 -43.37 -23.70
CA ASP A 234 25.13 -44.47 -24.64
C ASP A 234 26.39 -45.35 -24.53
N ASP A 235 26.52 -46.06 -23.41
CA ASP A 235 27.34 -47.24 -23.34
C ASP A 235 26.43 -48.39 -23.74
N ASP A 236 26.43 -48.62 -25.05
CA ASP A 236 26.27 -49.93 -25.68
C ASP A 236 27.03 -50.99 -24.85
N ASP A 237 26.39 -52.14 -24.65
CA ASP A 237 26.91 -53.48 -24.33
C ASP A 237 25.85 -54.15 -23.45
N ASP A 238 25.25 -55.30 -23.72
CA ASP A 238 25.23 -56.28 -24.79
C ASP A 238 24.11 -57.24 -24.34
N ASP A 239 23.46 -57.90 -25.29
CA ASP A 239 22.86 -59.24 -25.17
C ASP A 239 21.98 -59.57 -23.95
N ASP A 240 20.68 -59.73 -24.21
CA ASP A 240 20.05 -61.02 -23.94
C ASP A 240 18.78 -61.14 -24.79
N ASP A 241 18.94 -61.98 -25.81
CA ASP A 241 17.87 -62.70 -26.50
C ASP A 241 16.87 -63.24 -25.47
N ASP A 242 15.58 -63.01 -25.71
CA ASP A 242 14.57 -64.04 -25.51
C ASP A 242 13.36 -63.69 -26.39
N ASP A 243 13.34 -64.37 -27.53
CA ASP A 243 12.15 -64.76 -28.26
C ASP A 243 11.06 -65.24 -27.28
N ASP A 244 9.82 -64.78 -27.45
CA ASP A 244 8.68 -65.67 -27.76
C ASP A 244 7.32 -64.98 -27.55
N ASP A 245 6.44 -65.31 -28.50
CA ASP A 245 4.99 -65.41 -28.42
C ASP A 245 4.11 -64.15 -28.54
N ASP A 246 3.80 -63.84 -29.80
CA ASP A 246 2.44 -63.92 -30.38
C ASP A 246 1.22 -63.86 -29.43
N GLU A 247 0.44 -62.78 -29.52
CA GLU A 247 -1.04 -62.80 -29.52
C GLU A 247 -1.57 -61.39 -29.89
N TYR A 248 -1.96 -61.11 -31.13
CA TYR A 248 -3.29 -61.34 -31.75
C TYR A 248 -4.51 -60.73 -31.01
N TYR A 249 -5.45 -60.16 -31.81
CA TYR A 249 -6.69 -59.39 -31.56
C TYR A 249 -6.49 -57.87 -31.62
N ASP A 250 -6.86 -57.11 -32.66
CA ASP A 250 -7.99 -57.08 -33.62
C ASP A 250 -9.35 -56.59 -33.06
N TYR A 251 -9.88 -55.54 -33.72
CA TYR A 251 -11.22 -54.89 -33.67
C TYR A 251 -11.71 -54.09 -32.43
N MET A 252 -11.80 -52.75 -32.61
CA MET A 252 -13.05 -51.95 -32.80
C MET A 252 -13.20 -50.65 -32.00
N ASN A 253 -13.49 -49.60 -32.80
CA ASN A 253 -14.22 -48.34 -32.54
C ASN A 253 -13.56 -47.19 -31.78
#